data_AF-A0AAD3HJT7-F1
#
_entry.id   AF-A0AAD3HJT7-F1
#
_cell.length_a   1.000
_cell.length_b   1.000
_cell.length_c   1.000
_cell.angle_alpha   90.00
_cell.angle_beta   90.00
_cell.angle_gamma   90.00
#
_symmetry.space_group_name_H-M   'P 1'
#
loop_
_entity.id
_entity.type
_entity.pdbx_description
1 polymer ?
#
loop_
_entity_poly.entity_id
_entity_poly.type
_entity_poly.pdbx_seq_one_letter_code
_entity_poly.pdbx_strand_id
1 'polypeptide(L)'
;MPMFQGWKAIPVVARDRVVMDQAAVDDMDDTASNALSLSAFMGILVLTVLIGNVIRRTGFKWATEGSVALLLGVCTGGAMFLYYWLVDPGHRVPRRLVQFDESVFFQTLLPPIIFSAGFSVKKKLFFRNFATLLLLGVGGTALSAGLLAAVARGVM
;
A
#
# COMPACT_ATOMS: atom_id res chain seq x y z
N MET A 1 42.98 6.09 59.63
CA MET A 1 41.93 5.57 58.72
C MET A 1 41.43 6.71 57.84
N PRO A 2 41.82 6.75 56.55
CA PRO A 2 40.99 7.36 55.51
C PRO A 2 40.74 6.37 54.36
N MET A 3 39.48 5.96 54.22
CA MET A 3 38.91 5.26 53.07
C MET A 3 37.97 6.28 52.39
N PHE A 4 37.75 6.20 51.08
CA PHE A 4 36.83 7.04 50.26
C PHE A 4 37.38 8.30 49.54
N GLN A 5 38.18 8.14 48.47
CA GLN A 5 38.29 9.19 47.42
C GLN A 5 38.52 8.70 45.96
N GLY A 6 38.36 7.41 45.64
CA GLY A 6 38.76 6.87 44.31
C GLY A 6 37.66 6.62 43.26
N TRP A 7 36.36 6.75 43.58
CA TRP A 7 35.29 6.18 42.72
C TRP A 7 34.69 7.12 41.66
N LYS A 8 34.91 8.44 41.73
CA LYS A 8 34.06 9.40 40.97
C LYS A 8 34.50 9.71 39.54
N ALA A 9 35.56 9.09 39.02
CA ALA A 9 36.20 9.51 37.76
C ALA A 9 36.02 8.58 36.55
N ILE A 10 35.13 7.57 36.62
CA ILE A 10 34.83 6.69 35.48
C ILE A 10 33.33 6.37 35.56
N PRO A 11 32.40 7.01 34.79
CA PRO A 11 32.23 6.79 33.34
C PRO A 11 31.48 7.95 32.60
N VAL A 12 32.13 9.07 32.30
CA VAL A 12 31.57 10.10 31.39
C VAL A 12 32.26 10.05 30.03
N VAL A 13 33.59 10.08 30.00
CA VAL A 13 34.38 9.96 28.75
C VAL A 13 34.09 8.68 27.96
N ALA A 14 33.88 7.54 28.64
CA ALA A 14 33.55 6.28 27.96
C ALA A 14 32.12 6.30 27.40
N ARG A 15 31.19 6.98 28.08
CA ARG A 15 29.81 7.16 27.61
C ARG A 15 29.77 8.05 26.37
N ASP A 16 30.53 9.14 26.37
CA ASP A 16 30.59 10.07 25.24
C ASP A 16 31.23 9.44 23.99
N ARG A 17 32.25 8.58 24.16
CA ARG A 17 32.82 7.81 23.03
C ARG A 17 31.86 6.76 22.48
N VAL A 18 31.09 6.08 23.34
CA VAL A 18 30.04 5.14 22.90
C VAL A 18 28.92 5.88 22.18
N VAL A 19 28.51 7.07 22.64
CA VAL A 19 27.50 7.90 21.97
C VAL A 19 28.00 8.41 20.61
N MET A 20 29.28 8.71 20.45
CA MET A 20 29.87 9.10 19.16
C MET A 20 30.09 7.92 18.20
N ASP A 21 30.39 6.72 18.73
CA ASP A 21 30.46 5.47 17.96
C ASP A 21 29.06 5.03 17.50
N GLN A 22 28.04 5.20 18.35
CA GLN A 22 26.64 4.95 18.01
C GLN A 22 26.13 5.96 16.97
N ALA A 23 26.41 7.26 17.15
CA ALA A 23 25.97 8.33 16.25
C ALA A 23 26.63 8.31 14.86
N ALA A 24 27.71 7.54 14.68
CA ALA A 24 28.34 7.29 13.37
C ALA A 24 27.85 5.98 12.70
N VAL A 25 27.12 5.14 13.45
CA VAL A 25 26.50 3.90 12.96
C VAL A 25 25.02 4.13 12.62
N ASP A 26 24.34 5.08 13.27
CA ASP A 26 22.90 5.32 13.13
C ASP A 26 22.50 5.99 11.78
N ASP A 27 23.25 6.97 11.27
CA ASP A 27 22.89 7.71 10.06
C ASP A 27 23.05 6.90 8.76
N MET A 28 23.87 5.85 8.78
CA MET A 28 24.08 4.96 7.63
C MET A 28 23.06 3.81 7.58
N ASP A 29 22.57 3.32 8.72
CA ASP A 29 21.52 2.28 8.78
C ASP A 29 20.12 2.85 8.45
N ASP A 30 19.81 4.07 8.90
CA ASP A 30 18.56 4.76 8.59
C ASP A 30 18.47 5.17 7.11
N THR A 31 19.58 5.65 6.54
CA THR A 31 19.64 6.00 5.11
C THR A 31 19.56 4.75 4.24
N ALA A 32 20.21 3.65 4.63
CA ALA A 32 20.12 2.37 3.95
C ALA A 32 18.72 1.76 4.03
N SER A 33 18.07 1.82 5.20
CA SER A 33 16.72 1.32 5.42
C SER A 33 15.66 2.11 4.63
N ASN A 34 15.79 3.44 4.58
CA ASN A 34 14.91 4.29 3.78
C ASN A 34 15.16 4.11 2.27
N ALA A 35 16.41 3.97 1.84
CA ALA A 35 16.75 3.66 0.45
C ALA A 35 16.26 2.27 0.04
N LEU A 36 16.32 1.29 0.93
CA LEU A 36 15.79 -0.06 0.73
C LEU A 36 14.26 -0.03 0.60
N SER A 37 13.58 0.76 1.43
CA SER A 37 12.13 0.92 1.37
C SER A 37 11.68 1.63 0.08
N LEU A 38 12.41 2.67 -0.36
CA LEU A 38 12.13 3.38 -1.61
C LEU A 38 12.40 2.51 -2.85
N SER A 39 13.48 1.72 -2.83
CA SER A 39 13.84 0.80 -3.91
C SER A 39 12.92 -0.41 -3.98
N ALA A 40 12.43 -0.92 -2.84
CA ALA A 40 11.40 -1.96 -2.80
C ALA A 40 10.07 -1.45 -3.38
N PHE A 41 9.69 -0.21 -3.07
CA PHE A 41 8.48 0.41 -3.62
C PHE A 41 8.57 0.60 -5.14
N MET A 42 9.71 1.10 -5.62
CA MET A 42 9.99 1.20 -7.06
C MET A 42 10.07 -0.18 -7.74
N GLY A 43 10.64 -1.17 -7.06
CA GLY A 43 10.72 -2.55 -7.56
C GLY A 43 9.35 -3.19 -7.74
N ILE A 44 8.44 -2.99 -6.77
CA ILE A 44 7.05 -3.45 -6.88
C ILE A 44 6.33 -2.76 -8.04
N LEU A 45 6.51 -1.44 -8.22
CA LEU A 45 5.94 -0.70 -9.35
C LEU A 45 6.43 -1.24 -10.70
N VAL A 46 7.74 -1.47 -10.83
CA VAL A 46 8.34 -2.02 -12.04
C VAL A 46 7.86 -3.46 -12.29
N LEU A 47 7.74 -4.28 -11.25
CA LEU A 47 7.24 -5.64 -11.33
C LEU A 47 5.76 -5.67 -11.76
N THR A 48 4.91 -4.79 -11.20
CA THR A 48 3.51 -4.65 -11.60
C THR A 48 3.38 -4.20 -13.06
N VAL A 49 4.22 -3.26 -13.50
CA VAL A 49 4.26 -2.81 -14.91
C VAL A 49 4.75 -3.94 -15.83
N LEU A 50 5.73 -4.74 -15.41
CA LEU A 50 6.22 -5.91 -16.15
C LEU A 50 5.15 -6.98 -16.29
N ILE A 51 4.45 -7.32 -15.20
CA ILE A 51 3.34 -8.29 -15.22
C ILE A 51 2.21 -7.79 -16.12
N GLY A 52 1.85 -6.50 -16.02
CA GLY A 52 0.88 -5.88 -16.92
C GLY A 52 1.33 -5.85 -18.39
N ASN A 53 2.63 -5.71 -18.65
CA ASN A 53 3.21 -5.74 -19.99
C ASN A 53 3.25 -7.16 -20.58
N VAL A 54 3.54 -8.17 -19.76
CA VAL A 54 3.50 -9.59 -20.14
C VAL A 54 2.05 -10.02 -20.44
N ILE A 55 1.09 -9.59 -19.63
CA ILE A 55 -0.35 -9.85 -19.84
C ILE A 55 -0.88 -9.20 -21.13
N ARG A 56 -0.41 -7.99 -21.46
CA ARG A 56 -0.71 -7.35 -22.76
C ARG A 56 -0.20 -8.15 -23.96
N ARG A 57 0.92 -8.87 -23.82
CA ARG A 57 1.50 -9.70 -24.87
C ARG A 57 0.78 -11.04 -25.08
N THR A 58 -0.03 -11.50 -24.12
CA THR A 58 -0.74 -12.79 -24.21
C THR A 58 -2.12 -12.70 -24.90
N GLY A 59 -2.54 -11.52 -25.37
CA GLY A 59 -3.55 -11.41 -26.43
C GLY A 59 -5.01 -11.71 -26.07
N PHE A 60 -5.43 -11.63 -24.81
CA PHE A 60 -6.84 -11.82 -24.43
C PHE A 60 -7.64 -10.50 -24.52
N LYS A 61 -8.22 -10.20 -25.69
CA LYS A 61 -8.87 -8.90 -26.01
C LYS A 61 -10.28 -8.68 -25.40
N TRP A 62 -10.67 -9.44 -24.38
CA TRP A 62 -12.04 -9.37 -23.80
C TRP A 62 -12.09 -8.98 -22.32
N ALA A 63 -10.96 -8.87 -21.64
CA ALA A 63 -10.91 -8.50 -20.23
C ALA A 63 -10.13 -7.20 -20.06
N THR A 64 -10.77 -6.17 -19.48
CA THR A 64 -10.11 -4.94 -19.03
C THR A 64 -8.95 -5.30 -18.11
N GLU A 65 -7.79 -4.63 -18.25
CA GLU A 65 -6.58 -4.92 -17.47
C GLU A 65 -6.84 -5.03 -15.96
N GLY A 66 -7.74 -4.19 -15.43
CA GLY A 66 -8.17 -4.26 -14.04
C GLY A 66 -8.99 -5.51 -13.69
N SER A 67 -9.86 -5.96 -14.58
CA SER A 67 -10.69 -7.15 -14.36
C SER A 67 -9.85 -8.43 -14.32
N VAL A 68 -8.79 -8.51 -15.15
CA VAL A 68 -7.85 -9.66 -15.14
C VAL A 68 -7.07 -9.71 -13.83
N ALA A 69 -6.59 -8.56 -13.34
CA ALA A 69 -5.91 -8.47 -12.06
C ALA A 69 -6.82 -8.90 -10.90
N LEU A 70 -8.10 -8.51 -10.95
CA LEU A 70 -9.09 -8.87 -9.94
C LEU A 70 -9.39 -10.38 -9.97
N LEU A 71 -9.59 -10.96 -11.16
CA LEU A 71 -9.79 -12.41 -11.31
C LEU A 71 -8.59 -13.23 -10.82
N LEU A 72 -7.36 -12.81 -11.14
CA LEU A 72 -6.15 -13.48 -10.65
C LEU A 72 -6.04 -13.42 -9.12
N GLY A 73 -6.37 -12.27 -8.51
CA GLY A 73 -6.43 -12.12 -7.06
C GLY A 73 -7.47 -13.06 -6.43
N VAL A 74 -8.68 -13.13 -6.99
CA VAL A 74 -9.75 -14.03 -6.53
C VAL A 74 -9.36 -15.49 -6.70
N CYS A 75 -8.78 -15.88 -7.83
CA CYS A 75 -8.33 -17.25 -8.08
C CYS A 75 -7.20 -17.65 -7.12
N THR A 76 -6.21 -16.77 -6.90
CA THR A 76 -5.09 -17.04 -5.98
C THR A 76 -5.57 -17.11 -4.53
N GLY A 77 -6.44 -16.19 -4.10
CA GLY A 77 -7.05 -16.20 -2.77
C GLY A 77 -7.95 -17.41 -2.54
N GLY A 78 -8.73 -17.81 -3.55
CA GLY A 78 -9.56 -19.02 -3.51
C GLY A 78 -8.72 -20.30 -3.47
N ALA A 79 -7.64 -20.38 -4.24
CA ALA A 79 -6.71 -21.51 -4.19
C ALA A 79 -5.99 -21.61 -2.84
N MET A 80 -5.56 -20.47 -2.27
CA MET A 80 -4.96 -20.42 -0.94
C MET A 80 -5.98 -20.85 0.12
N PHE A 81 -7.21 -20.35 0.07
CA PHE A 81 -8.31 -20.76 0.96
C PHE A 81 -8.57 -22.26 0.88
N LEU A 82 -8.68 -22.81 -0.34
CA LEU A 82 -8.92 -24.24 -0.56
C LEU A 82 -7.75 -25.10 -0.08
N TYR A 83 -6.50 -24.67 -0.31
CA TYR A 83 -5.30 -25.39 0.12
C TYR A 83 -5.20 -25.46 1.65
N TYR A 84 -5.35 -24.33 2.34
CA TYR A 84 -5.34 -24.32 3.82
C TYR A 84 -6.53 -25.10 4.40
N TRP A 85 -7.69 -25.06 3.75
CA TRP A 85 -8.85 -25.85 4.16
C TRP A 85 -8.63 -27.35 4.01
N LEU A 86 -7.82 -27.80 3.03
CA LEU A 86 -7.52 -29.22 2.79
C LEU A 86 -6.37 -29.77 3.65
N VAL A 87 -5.35 -28.95 3.95
CA VAL A 87 -4.07 -29.41 4.52
C VAL A 87 -3.99 -29.25 6.04
N ASP A 88 -4.57 -28.19 6.62
CA ASP A 88 -4.49 -27.91 8.06
C ASP A 88 -5.79 -27.27 8.61
N PRO A 89 -6.59 -27.97 9.44
CA PRO A 89 -7.75 -27.36 10.12
C PRO A 89 -7.35 -26.32 11.18
N GLY A 90 -6.05 -26.10 11.40
CA GLY A 90 -5.51 -25.02 12.22
C GLY A 90 -5.46 -23.70 11.45
N HIS A 91 -6.58 -22.98 11.43
CA HIS A 91 -6.88 -21.71 10.74
C HIS A 91 -5.89 -20.54 10.98
N ARG A 92 -4.60 -20.70 10.69
CA ARG A 92 -3.59 -19.66 10.92
C ARG A 92 -2.84 -19.35 9.63
N VAL A 93 -3.58 -18.79 8.67
CA VAL A 93 -2.92 -17.98 7.65
C VAL A 93 -2.17 -16.85 8.38
N PRO A 94 -0.87 -16.65 8.11
CA PRO A 94 -0.10 -15.57 8.71
C PRO A 94 -0.73 -14.23 8.31
N ARG A 95 -1.51 -13.63 9.23
CA ARG A 95 -2.30 -12.41 8.99
C ARG A 95 -1.47 -11.28 8.42
N ARG A 96 -0.20 -11.18 8.79
CA ARG A 96 0.71 -10.12 8.34
C ARG A 96 1.09 -10.19 6.85
N LEU A 97 0.98 -11.35 6.21
CA LEU A 97 1.22 -11.52 4.77
C LEU A 97 -0.03 -11.27 3.92
N VAL A 98 -1.22 -11.37 4.52
CA VAL A 98 -2.52 -11.19 3.85
C VAL A 98 -3.16 -9.83 4.18
N GLN A 99 -2.76 -9.21 5.28
CA GLN A 99 -3.28 -7.92 5.72
C GLN A 99 -2.51 -6.81 5.01
N PHE A 100 -3.11 -6.34 3.94
CA PHE A 100 -2.67 -5.19 3.18
C PHE A 100 -2.73 -3.92 4.04
N ASP A 101 -1.67 -3.12 4.04
CA ASP A 101 -1.66 -1.83 4.72
C ASP A 101 -2.30 -0.77 3.80
N GLU A 102 -3.59 -0.54 4.07
CA GLU A 102 -4.44 0.38 3.31
C GLU A 102 -3.92 1.83 3.36
N SER A 103 -3.21 2.21 4.43
CA SER A 103 -2.70 3.58 4.60
C SER A 103 -1.59 3.92 3.61
N VAL A 104 -0.64 3.00 3.41
CA VAL A 104 0.48 3.16 2.47
C VAL A 104 -0.02 3.14 1.02
N PHE A 105 -1.03 2.31 0.72
CA PHE A 105 -1.65 2.30 -0.60
C PHE A 105 -2.35 3.61 -0.94
N PHE A 106 -3.16 4.15 -0.03
CA PHE A 106 -3.87 5.39 -0.29
C PHE A 106 -2.98 6.62 -0.31
N GLN A 107 -1.94 6.67 0.51
CA GLN A 107 -1.03 7.81 0.51
C GLN A 107 -0.06 7.80 -0.69
N THR A 108 0.34 6.64 -1.19
CA THR A 108 1.40 6.54 -2.19
C THR A 108 0.93 6.11 -3.58
N LEU A 109 -0.07 5.23 -3.70
CA LEU A 109 -0.53 4.69 -4.99
C LEU A 109 -1.76 5.41 -5.54
N LEU A 110 -2.67 5.84 -4.67
CA LEU A 110 -3.88 6.52 -5.09
C LEU A 110 -3.62 7.88 -5.79
N PRO A 111 -2.67 8.74 -5.36
CA PRO A 111 -2.38 10.00 -6.04
C PRO A 111 -1.85 9.82 -7.48
N PRO A 112 -0.85 8.96 -7.75
CA PRO A 112 -0.40 8.67 -9.12
C PRO A 112 -1.48 8.06 -10.01
N ILE A 113 -2.33 7.15 -9.47
CA ILE A 113 -3.37 6.47 -10.25
C ILE A 113 -4.48 7.45 -10.65
N ILE A 114 -5.00 8.25 -9.71
CA ILE A 114 -6.02 9.27 -10.00
C ILE A 114 -5.48 10.32 -10.98
N PHE A 115 -4.24 10.76 -10.78
CA PHE A 115 -3.61 11.75 -11.66
C PHE A 115 -3.40 11.19 -13.08
N SER A 116 -2.87 9.98 -13.21
CA SER A 116 -2.68 9.30 -14.51
C SER A 116 -4.00 9.11 -15.27
N ALA A 117 -5.05 8.68 -14.57
CA ALA A 117 -6.39 8.56 -15.15
C ALA A 117 -6.99 9.93 -15.54
N GLY A 118 -6.83 10.95 -14.69
CA GLY A 118 -7.33 12.30 -14.91
C GLY A 118 -6.68 13.02 -16.11
N PHE A 119 -5.38 12.80 -16.35
CA PHE A 119 -4.67 13.38 -17.49
C PHE A 119 -4.99 12.70 -18.83
N SER A 120 -5.37 11.42 -18.79
CA SER A 120 -5.75 10.65 -19.99
C SER A 120 -7.13 11.05 -20.55
N VAL A 121 -7.93 11.80 -19.79
CA VAL A 121 -9.26 12.26 -20.22
C VAL A 121 -9.14 13.33 -21.32
N LYS A 122 -9.92 13.15 -22.40
CA LYS A 122 -10.02 14.13 -23.50
C LYS A 122 -10.65 15.44 -23.02
N LYS A 123 -9.80 16.38 -22.60
CA LYS A 123 -10.19 17.68 -22.01
C LYS A 123 -11.30 18.40 -22.78
N LYS A 124 -11.25 18.43 -24.12
CA LYS A 124 -12.23 19.13 -24.97
C LYS A 124 -13.65 18.54 -24.87
N LEU A 125 -13.79 17.23 -24.67
CA LEU A 125 -15.09 16.56 -24.56
C LEU A 125 -15.59 16.54 -23.10
N PHE A 126 -14.66 16.47 -22.16
CA PHE A 126 -14.91 16.56 -20.72
C PHE A 126 -15.53 17.91 -20.35
N PHE A 127 -14.96 19.03 -20.81
CA PHE A 127 -15.49 20.35 -20.49
C PHE A 127 -16.83 20.65 -21.17
N ARG A 128 -17.12 20.06 -22.34
CA ARG A 128 -18.42 20.22 -23.03
C ARG A 128 -19.57 19.53 -22.28
N ASN A 129 -19.29 18.43 -21.58
CA ASN A 129 -20.28 17.64 -20.85
C ASN A 129 -19.98 17.60 -19.34
N PHE A 130 -19.30 18.62 -18.83
CA PHE A 130 -18.82 18.64 -17.44
C PHE A 130 -19.98 18.55 -16.45
N ALA A 131 -21.10 19.23 -16.75
CA ALA A 131 -22.32 19.14 -15.95
C ALA A 131 -22.84 17.70 -15.84
N THR A 132 -22.83 16.93 -16.94
CA THR A 132 -23.27 15.51 -16.93
C THR A 132 -22.32 14.63 -16.12
N LEU A 133 -21.01 14.85 -16.22
CA LEU A 133 -19.99 14.17 -15.42
C LEU A 133 -20.13 14.48 -13.92
N LEU A 134 -20.40 15.74 -13.57
CA LEU A 134 -20.67 16.14 -12.19
C LEU A 134 -21.99 15.57 -11.67
N LEU A 135 -23.05 15.58 -12.48
CA LEU A 135 -24.35 15.03 -12.10
C LEU A 135 -24.26 13.51 -11.89
N LEU A 136 -23.55 12.82 -12.77
CA LEU A 136 -23.33 11.37 -12.66
C LEU A 136 -22.41 11.03 -11.48
N GLY A 137 -21.30 11.76 -11.33
CA GLY A 137 -20.33 11.55 -10.25
C GLY A 137 -20.88 11.93 -8.88
N VAL A 138 -21.17 13.20 -8.66
CA VAL A 138 -21.64 13.74 -7.37
C VAL A 138 -23.08 13.32 -7.12
N GLY A 139 -23.98 13.56 -8.07
CA GLY A 139 -25.39 13.22 -7.92
C GLY A 139 -25.62 11.72 -7.83
N GLY A 140 -24.98 10.92 -8.68
CA GLY A 140 -25.07 9.46 -8.62
C GLY A 140 -24.54 8.88 -7.30
N THR A 141 -23.43 9.41 -6.78
CA THR A 141 -22.89 9.00 -5.47
C THR A 141 -23.81 9.41 -4.33
N ALA A 142 -24.34 10.63 -4.33
CA ALA A 142 -25.27 11.10 -3.31
C ALA A 142 -26.55 10.27 -3.28
N LEU A 143 -27.08 9.91 -4.45
CA LEU A 143 -28.28 9.07 -4.57
C LEU A 143 -28.01 7.64 -4.09
N SER A 144 -26.86 7.06 -4.48
CA SER A 144 -26.44 5.72 -4.04
C SER A 144 -26.20 5.66 -2.53
N ALA A 145 -25.52 6.66 -1.97
CA ALA A 145 -25.28 6.78 -0.54
C ALA A 145 -26.59 6.98 0.24
N GLY A 146 -27.50 7.80 -0.28
CA GLY A 146 -28.83 8.00 0.29
C GLY A 146 -29.65 6.70 0.31
N LEU A 147 -29.66 5.95 -0.80
CA LEU A 147 -30.31 4.65 -0.90
C LEU A 147 -29.71 3.64 0.07
N LEU A 148 -28.38 3.50 0.10
CA LEU A 148 -27.72 2.61 1.06
C LEU A 148 -28.05 2.98 2.50
N ALA A 149 -28.04 4.28 2.82
CA ALA A 149 -28.35 4.76 4.16
C ALA A 149 -29.83 4.55 4.55
N ALA A 150 -30.75 4.56 3.58
CA ALA A 150 -32.16 4.26 3.80
C ALA A 150 -32.40 2.76 4.01
N VAL A 151 -31.76 1.92 3.19
CA VAL A 151 -31.77 0.46 3.33
C VAL A 151 -31.14 0.03 4.66
N ALA A 152 -29.98 0.58 5.01
CA ALA A 152 -29.30 0.28 6.26
C ALA A 152 -30.10 0.70 7.51
N ARG A 153 -30.98 1.71 7.39
CA ARG A 153 -31.88 2.14 8.46
C ARG A 153 -33.15 1.29 8.57
N GLY A 154 -33.34 0.27 7.73
CA GLY A 154 -34.48 -0.65 7.80
C GLY A 154 -35.82 0.03 7.55
N VAL A 155 -35.84 1.16 6.85
CA VAL A 155 -37.07 1.88 6.45
C VAL A 155 -37.72 1.28 5.19
N MET A 156 -37.16 0.17 4.69
CA MET A 156 -37.74 -0.70 3.65
C MET A 156 -37.54 -2.17 4.05
#